data_AF-A0A955TYI8-F1
#
_entry.id   AF-A0A955TYI8-F1
#
_cell.length_a   1.000
_cell.length_b   1.000
_cell.length_c   1.000
_cell.angle_alpha   90.00
_cell.angle_beta   90.00
_cell.angle_gamma   90.00
#
_symmetry.space_group_name_H-M   'P 1'
#
loop_
_entity.id
_entity.type
_entity.pdbx_description
1 polymer ?
#
loop_
_entity_poly.entity_id
_entity_poly.type
_entity_poly.pdbx_seq_one_letter_code
_entity_poly.pdbx_strand_id
1 'polypeptide(L)'
;MNNREGFWGRDPIPAQAESGFSLIELMVVIAVLIAVVSIGVSTFTGVDEDARATLTRAELQEVAKAIRQFRQDTGYYPKEGPFDHEENGGQVDLNPTDPEPAADLLLFESPANLEQLYRQPTNDGNDPAADCSNCVLPWDAESGRGWRGPYLKRENLVDVGDALIEDGTGNPVDIDTAVHFSVWGVADPSELRPQVGGGGDCVENPGNTACVLDWRPYSGGPAFLTHGRPFLYFIADAAEGNVTNCSVPCIVALGPNGDYEQGDNDDIVVSVN
;
A
#
# COMPACT_ATOMS: atom_id res chain seq x y z
N MET A 1 -59.01 44.85 72.33
CA MET A 1 -59.68 45.47 71.16
C MET A 1 -58.65 46.28 70.39
N ASN A 2 -58.19 45.78 69.23
CA ASN A 2 -58.00 46.53 67.99
C ASN A 2 -57.26 45.67 66.96
N ASN A 3 -58.02 45.23 65.96
CA ASN A 3 -57.55 44.67 64.70
C ASN A 3 -56.95 45.77 63.83
N ARG A 4 -55.81 45.51 63.19
CA ARG A 4 -55.41 46.10 61.90
C ARG A 4 -54.52 45.12 61.13
N GLU A 5 -55.13 44.31 60.27
CA GLU A 5 -54.40 43.56 59.25
C GLU A 5 -54.22 44.46 58.02
N GLY A 6 -52.96 44.80 57.73
CA GLY A 6 -52.55 45.51 56.52
C GLY A 6 -52.38 44.53 55.37
N PHE A 7 -53.25 44.64 54.39
CA PHE A 7 -53.27 43.92 53.13
C PHE A 7 -52.16 44.46 52.19
N TRP A 8 -51.05 43.72 52.04
CA TRP A 8 -50.01 44.02 51.04
C TRP A 8 -50.36 43.34 49.73
N GLY A 9 -50.89 44.12 48.77
CA GLY A 9 -50.97 43.71 47.36
C GLY A 9 -49.59 43.73 46.74
N ARG A 10 -49.16 42.60 46.15
CA ARG A 10 -48.00 42.54 45.25
C ARG A 10 -48.44 42.98 43.87
N ASP A 11 -47.81 44.01 43.33
CA ASP A 11 -47.98 44.36 41.92
C ASP A 11 -47.41 43.24 41.04
N PRO A 12 -48.14 42.77 40.00
CA PRO A 12 -47.63 41.75 39.09
C PRO A 12 -46.53 42.34 38.20
N ILE A 13 -45.38 41.65 38.14
CA ILE A 13 -44.31 41.95 37.19
C ILE A 13 -44.85 41.68 35.77
N PRO A 14 -44.79 42.64 34.83
CA PRO A 14 -45.24 42.39 33.46
C PRO A 14 -44.37 41.30 32.82
N ALA A 15 -44.99 40.19 32.43
CA ALA A 15 -44.34 39.17 31.63
C ALA A 15 -44.01 39.76 30.27
N GLN A 16 -42.72 39.88 29.97
CA GLN A 16 -42.25 40.30 28.65
C GLN A 16 -42.65 39.21 27.66
N ALA A 17 -43.49 39.55 26.68
CA ALA A 17 -43.86 38.62 25.63
C ALA A 17 -42.62 38.37 24.77
N GLU A 18 -41.98 37.22 24.95
CA GLU A 18 -40.97 36.73 24.02
C GLU A 18 -41.65 36.52 22.66
N SER A 19 -41.33 37.36 21.69
CA SER A 19 -41.76 37.17 20.31
C SER A 19 -41.01 35.97 19.75
N GLY A 20 -41.68 34.83 19.65
CA GLY A 20 -41.16 33.66 18.95
C GLY A 20 -40.86 33.98 17.48
N PHE A 21 -39.80 33.37 16.96
CA PHE A 21 -39.36 33.50 15.58
C PHE A 21 -40.50 33.25 14.58
N SER A 22 -40.54 34.06 13.54
CA SER A 22 -41.52 33.94 12.45
C SER A 22 -41.15 32.80 11.50
N LEU A 23 -42.15 32.12 10.93
CA LEU A 23 -41.94 31.11 9.88
C LEU A 23 -41.16 31.67 8.68
N ILE A 24 -41.35 32.96 8.35
CA ILE A 24 -40.63 33.60 7.24
C ILE A 24 -39.14 33.76 7.54
N GLU A 25 -38.79 33.96 8.81
CA GLU A 25 -37.42 34.17 9.26
C GLU A 25 -36.63 32.87 9.17
N LEU A 26 -37.26 31.75 9.57
CA LEU A 26 -36.70 30.43 9.37
C LEU A 26 -36.53 30.08 7.88
N MET A 27 -37.49 30.46 7.02
CA MET A 27 -37.38 30.24 5.58
C MET A 27 -36.21 31.02 4.96
N VAL A 28 -36.03 32.28 5.35
CA VAL A 28 -34.91 33.11 4.86
C VAL A 28 -33.57 32.52 5.32
N VAL A 29 -33.46 32.10 6.57
CA VAL A 29 -32.23 31.48 7.09
C VAL A 29 -31.89 30.20 6.32
N ILE A 30 -32.86 29.30 6.11
CA ILE A 30 -32.62 28.07 5.35
C ILE A 30 -32.26 28.38 3.90
N ALA A 31 -32.89 29.36 3.26
CA ALA A 31 -32.56 29.78 1.90
C ALA A 31 -31.12 30.31 1.80
N VAL A 32 -30.67 31.11 2.77
CA VAL A 32 -29.29 31.60 2.83
C VAL A 32 -28.31 30.44 3.11
N LEU A 33 -28.65 29.51 4.00
CA LEU A 33 -27.81 28.33 4.26
C LEU A 33 -27.64 27.46 3.01
N ILE A 34 -28.72 27.18 2.28
CA ILE A 34 -28.67 26.43 1.01
C ILE A 34 -27.79 27.17 -0.02
N ALA A 35 -27.95 28.50 -0.14
CA ALA A 35 -27.15 29.30 -1.04
C ALA A 35 -25.66 29.26 -0.70
N VAL A 36 -25.29 29.37 0.58
CA VAL A 36 -23.89 29.30 1.02
C VAL A 36 -23.30 27.90 0.80
N VAL A 37 -24.05 26.85 1.14
CA VAL A 37 -23.61 25.46 0.92
C VAL A 37 -23.39 25.20 -0.58
N SER A 38 -24.24 25.75 -1.45
CA SER A 38 -24.09 25.56 -2.90
C SER A 38 -22.79 26.14 -3.47
N ILE A 39 -22.20 27.15 -2.82
CA ILE A 39 -20.95 27.78 -3.25
C ILE A 39 -19.73 27.06 -2.63
N GLY A 40 -19.88 26.46 -1.45
CA GLY A 40 -18.74 26.00 -0.62
C GLY A 40 -18.22 24.59 -0.87
N VAL A 41 -18.87 23.76 -1.70
CA VAL A 41 -18.52 22.33 -1.82
C VAL A 41 -17.35 22.06 -2.78
N SER A 42 -16.97 23.00 -3.64
CA SER A 42 -16.05 22.72 -4.76
C SER A 42 -14.56 22.70 -4.43
N THR A 43 -14.12 23.05 -3.22
CA THR A 43 -12.67 23.21 -2.91
C THR A 43 -12.10 22.16 -1.96
N PHE A 44 -12.88 21.20 -1.48
CA PHE A 44 -12.43 20.25 -0.46
C PHE A 44 -11.90 18.92 -1.01
N THR A 45 -12.32 18.47 -2.18
CA THR A 45 -11.97 17.12 -2.68
C THR A 45 -10.49 16.96 -3.07
N GLY A 46 -9.88 17.98 -3.69
CA GLY A 46 -8.49 17.87 -4.16
C GLY A 46 -7.41 17.98 -3.08
N VAL A 47 -7.72 18.61 -1.93
CA VAL A 47 -6.74 18.79 -0.84
C VAL A 47 -6.38 17.46 -0.18
N ASP A 48 -7.35 16.55 -0.09
CA ASP A 48 -7.15 15.23 0.52
C ASP A 48 -6.34 14.31 -0.41
N GLU A 49 -6.54 14.39 -1.72
CA GLU A 49 -5.78 13.63 -2.72
C GLU A 49 -4.30 14.06 -2.76
N ASP A 50 -4.02 15.37 -2.77
CA ASP A 50 -2.65 15.90 -2.75
C ASP A 50 -1.89 15.51 -1.48
N ALA A 51 -2.58 15.53 -0.32
CA ALA A 51 -2.00 15.11 0.95
C ALA A 51 -1.64 13.62 0.95
N ARG A 52 -2.53 12.76 0.43
CA ARG A 52 -2.26 11.32 0.27
C ARG A 52 -1.10 11.07 -0.67
N ALA A 53 -1.09 11.68 -1.85
CA ALA A 53 0.01 11.55 -2.80
C ALA A 53 1.35 12.01 -2.21
N THR A 54 1.34 13.05 -1.37
CA THR A 54 2.54 13.50 -0.65
C THR A 54 3.03 12.48 0.38
N LEU A 55 2.11 11.88 1.13
CA LEU A 55 2.44 10.82 2.09
C LEU A 55 2.99 9.58 1.38
N THR A 56 2.32 9.12 0.31
CA THR A 56 2.75 7.98 -0.51
C THR A 56 4.16 8.21 -1.07
N ARG A 57 4.47 9.42 -1.57
CA ARG A 57 5.84 9.76 -2.02
C ARG A 57 6.86 9.65 -0.90
N ALA A 58 6.53 10.05 0.32
CA ALA A 58 7.43 9.95 1.46
C ALA A 58 7.69 8.48 1.84
N GLU A 59 6.66 7.63 1.81
CA GLU A 59 6.79 6.20 2.08
C GLU A 59 7.59 5.49 0.99
N LEU A 60 7.32 5.75 -0.28
CA LEU A 60 8.12 5.27 -1.41
C LEU A 60 9.60 5.65 -1.27
N GLN A 61 9.91 6.86 -0.80
CA GLN A 61 11.29 7.28 -0.56
C GLN A 61 11.99 6.48 0.55
N GLU A 62 11.27 6.08 1.61
CA GLU A 62 11.83 5.22 2.66
C GLU A 62 12.04 3.79 2.16
N VAL A 63 11.14 3.23 1.34
CA VAL A 63 11.37 1.92 0.70
C VAL A 63 12.54 2.00 -0.27
N ALA A 64 12.60 3.03 -1.11
CA ALA A 64 13.73 3.24 -2.04
C ALA A 64 15.07 3.38 -1.29
N LYS A 65 15.06 4.00 -0.09
CA LYS A 65 16.24 4.07 0.78
C LYS A 65 16.63 2.71 1.33
N ALA A 66 15.67 1.87 1.72
CA ALA A 66 15.94 0.49 2.13
C ALA A 66 16.58 -0.32 0.98
N ILE A 67 16.08 -0.17 -0.25
CA ILE A 67 16.66 -0.81 -1.44
C ILE A 67 18.08 -0.28 -1.73
N ARG A 68 18.31 1.03 -1.63
CA ARG A 68 19.66 1.59 -1.78
C ARG A 68 20.62 1.06 -0.71
N GLN A 69 20.16 0.93 0.53
CA GLN A 69 20.96 0.34 1.61
C GLN A 69 21.28 -1.13 1.32
N PHE A 70 20.28 -1.90 0.87
CA PHE A 70 20.48 -3.27 0.40
C PHE A 70 21.58 -3.33 -0.65
N ARG A 71 21.50 -2.51 -1.71
CA ARG A 71 22.52 -2.46 -2.77
C ARG A 71 23.89 -2.01 -2.27
N GLN A 72 23.96 -1.09 -1.32
CA GLN A 72 25.24 -0.66 -0.74
C GLN A 72 25.92 -1.81 0.01
N ASP A 73 25.14 -2.59 0.76
CA ASP A 73 25.65 -3.70 1.57
C ASP A 73 25.97 -4.92 0.68
N THR A 74 25.11 -5.26 -0.28
CA THR A 74 25.23 -6.48 -1.08
C THR A 74 25.96 -6.28 -2.41
N GLY A 75 25.92 -5.07 -2.98
CA GLY A 75 26.39 -4.75 -4.33
C GLY A 75 25.38 -4.95 -5.45
N TYR A 76 24.20 -5.52 -5.15
CA TYR A 76 23.15 -5.88 -6.10
C TYR A 76 21.82 -5.26 -5.69
N TYR A 77 20.93 -4.99 -6.63
CA TYR A 77 19.54 -4.73 -6.26
C TYR A 77 18.83 -6.04 -5.87
N PRO A 78 17.68 -5.97 -5.17
CA PRO A 78 16.82 -7.13 -4.98
C PRO A 78 16.53 -7.81 -6.32
N LYS A 79 16.51 -9.15 -6.31
CA LYS A 79 16.32 -10.03 -7.47
C LYS A 79 17.41 -9.93 -8.57
N GLU A 80 18.58 -9.36 -8.26
CA GLU A 80 19.71 -9.35 -9.19
C GLU A 80 20.87 -10.23 -8.69
N GLY A 81 21.61 -10.83 -9.63
CA GLY A 81 22.85 -11.56 -9.34
C GLY A 81 22.63 -12.70 -8.34
N PRO A 82 23.41 -12.79 -7.23
CA PRO A 82 23.19 -13.80 -6.19
C PRO A 82 21.79 -13.81 -5.59
N PHE A 83 21.08 -12.69 -5.69
CA PHE A 83 19.74 -12.50 -5.13
C PHE A 83 18.64 -12.82 -6.12
N ASP A 84 18.97 -13.20 -7.35
CA ASP A 84 17.98 -13.72 -8.30
C ASP A 84 17.69 -15.21 -7.99
N HIS A 85 16.65 -15.74 -8.61
CA HIS A 85 16.34 -17.16 -8.58
C HIS A 85 17.39 -17.99 -9.33
N GLU A 86 17.57 -19.25 -8.92
CA GLU A 86 18.52 -20.18 -9.56
C GLU A 86 18.26 -20.36 -11.07
N GLU A 87 17.00 -20.39 -11.49
CA GLU A 87 16.64 -20.52 -12.92
C GLU A 87 17.10 -19.32 -13.76
N ASN A 88 17.23 -18.15 -13.14
CA ASN A 88 17.75 -16.93 -13.77
C ASN A 88 19.26 -16.75 -13.54
N GLY A 89 19.92 -17.75 -12.95
CA GLY A 89 21.37 -17.75 -12.67
C GLY A 89 21.76 -17.14 -11.33
N GLY A 90 20.80 -16.89 -10.44
CA GLY A 90 21.03 -16.50 -9.06
C GLY A 90 21.21 -17.69 -8.10
N GLN A 91 21.04 -17.45 -6.80
CA GLN A 91 21.29 -18.44 -5.73
C GLN A 91 20.17 -18.52 -4.69
N VAL A 92 19.05 -17.82 -4.93
CA VAL A 92 17.93 -17.84 -3.99
C VAL A 92 17.13 -19.12 -4.19
N ASP A 93 17.15 -19.97 -3.17
CA ASP A 93 16.36 -21.20 -3.10
C ASP A 93 14.93 -20.87 -2.64
N LEU A 94 13.97 -21.06 -3.55
CA LEU A 94 12.56 -20.90 -3.27
C LEU A 94 12.05 -22.16 -2.58
N ASN A 95 11.99 -22.09 -1.24
CA ASN A 95 11.41 -23.12 -0.38
C ASN A 95 11.99 -24.53 -0.63
N PRO A 96 13.14 -24.87 -0.02
CA PRO A 96 13.87 -26.14 -0.27
C PRO A 96 13.10 -27.44 0.01
N THR A 97 11.87 -27.35 0.53
CA THR A 97 11.04 -28.47 0.96
C THR A 97 9.75 -28.66 0.16
N ASP A 98 9.38 -27.73 -0.73
CA ASP A 98 8.14 -27.84 -1.52
C ASP A 98 8.37 -28.50 -2.89
N PRO A 99 7.48 -29.41 -3.33
CA PRO A 99 7.62 -30.12 -4.61
C PRO A 99 7.07 -29.36 -5.83
N GLU A 100 6.56 -28.12 -5.69
CA GLU A 100 5.90 -27.34 -6.75
C GLU A 100 6.63 -25.99 -7.03
N PRO A 101 7.83 -26.02 -7.64
CA PRO A 101 8.71 -24.84 -7.77
C PRO A 101 8.13 -23.72 -8.65
N ALA A 102 7.21 -24.03 -9.57
CA ALA A 102 6.64 -23.05 -10.50
C ALA A 102 5.73 -22.02 -9.82
N ALA A 103 5.00 -22.40 -8.77
CA ALA A 103 4.17 -21.45 -8.02
C ALA A 103 5.04 -20.50 -7.19
N ASP A 104 6.16 -21.01 -6.66
CA ASP A 104 7.10 -20.22 -5.89
C ASP A 104 7.87 -19.22 -6.76
N LEU A 105 8.20 -19.60 -8.00
CA LEU A 105 8.80 -18.72 -9.00
C LEU A 105 7.95 -17.50 -9.33
N LEU A 106 6.68 -17.72 -9.65
CA LEU A 106 5.78 -16.61 -9.99
C LEU A 106 5.56 -15.68 -8.78
N LEU A 107 5.52 -16.23 -7.56
CA LEU A 107 5.51 -15.46 -6.32
C LEU A 107 6.80 -14.65 -6.12
N PHE A 108 7.95 -15.22 -6.44
CA PHE A 108 9.25 -14.54 -6.38
C PHE A 108 9.33 -13.38 -7.37
N GLU A 109 8.95 -13.61 -8.62
CA GLU A 109 9.02 -12.64 -9.72
C GLU A 109 7.99 -11.51 -9.57
N SER A 110 6.90 -11.73 -8.83
CA SER A 110 5.90 -10.69 -8.58
C SER A 110 6.53 -9.34 -8.17
N PRO A 111 6.20 -8.23 -8.88
CA PRO A 111 6.71 -6.91 -8.52
C PRO A 111 6.28 -6.42 -7.12
N ALA A 112 5.21 -6.99 -6.56
CA ALA A 112 4.79 -6.72 -5.18
C ALA A 112 5.68 -7.40 -4.13
N ASN A 113 6.55 -8.33 -4.52
CA ASN A 113 7.38 -9.11 -3.61
C ASN A 113 8.66 -8.38 -3.22
N LEU A 114 8.72 -7.98 -1.95
CA LEU A 114 9.85 -7.31 -1.31
C LEU A 114 10.48 -8.18 -0.20
N GLU A 115 10.27 -9.50 -0.21
CA GLU A 115 10.72 -10.42 0.86
C GLU A 115 12.21 -10.24 1.23
N GLN A 116 13.07 -10.00 0.24
CA GLN A 116 14.52 -9.86 0.44
C GLN A 116 14.93 -8.65 1.31
N LEU A 117 14.02 -7.67 1.46
CA LEU A 117 14.20 -6.54 2.37
C LEU A 117 13.80 -6.89 3.81
N TYR A 118 13.02 -7.95 4.01
CA TYR A 118 12.53 -8.40 5.33
C TYR A 118 13.31 -9.59 5.88
N ARG A 119 13.80 -10.49 5.01
CA ARG A 119 14.40 -11.76 5.41
C ARG A 119 15.64 -12.04 4.57
N GLN A 120 16.63 -12.67 5.20
CA GLN A 120 17.81 -13.15 4.48
C GLN A 120 17.39 -14.26 3.51
N PRO A 121 17.72 -14.13 2.21
CA PRO A 121 17.53 -15.21 1.27
C PRO A 121 18.37 -16.42 1.68
N THR A 122 17.79 -17.61 1.53
CA THR A 122 18.52 -18.86 1.71
C THR A 122 19.34 -19.14 0.45
N ASN A 123 20.64 -19.39 0.63
CA ASN A 123 21.43 -20.00 -0.43
C ASN A 123 20.92 -21.42 -0.66
N ASP A 124 21.06 -21.92 -1.88
CA ASP A 124 20.82 -23.32 -2.22
C ASP A 124 21.52 -24.24 -1.22
N GLY A 125 20.74 -25.09 -0.55
CA GLY A 125 21.28 -26.00 0.47
C GLY A 125 22.23 -27.07 -0.08
N ASN A 126 22.51 -27.05 -1.39
CA ASN A 126 23.14 -28.13 -2.14
C ASN A 126 24.65 -27.95 -2.35
N ASP A 127 25.24 -26.77 -2.10
CA ASP A 127 26.70 -26.63 -2.16
C ASP A 127 27.30 -25.67 -1.10
N PRO A 128 27.63 -26.16 0.11
CA PRO A 128 28.41 -25.39 1.08
C PRO A 128 29.85 -25.07 0.62
N ALA A 129 30.25 -25.53 -0.57
CA ALA A 129 31.51 -25.26 -1.23
C ALA A 129 31.34 -24.62 -2.62
N ALA A 130 30.14 -24.11 -2.98
CA ALA A 130 29.97 -23.33 -4.20
C ALA A 130 30.98 -22.19 -4.14
N ASP A 131 31.76 -22.06 -5.21
CA ASP A 131 32.69 -20.96 -5.40
C ASP A 131 32.00 -19.65 -4.98
N CYS A 132 32.42 -19.06 -3.85
CA CYS A 132 31.77 -17.92 -3.19
C CYS A 132 31.74 -16.64 -4.03
N SER A 133 32.10 -16.73 -5.31
CA SER A 133 32.02 -15.69 -6.31
C SER A 133 30.57 -15.20 -6.53
N ASN A 134 29.54 -16.05 -6.33
CA ASN A 134 28.15 -15.72 -6.64
C ASN A 134 27.13 -15.96 -5.50
N CYS A 135 27.54 -16.23 -4.26
CA CYS A 135 26.60 -16.54 -3.16
C CYS A 135 26.06 -15.30 -2.44
N VAL A 136 24.94 -15.45 -1.72
CA VAL A 136 24.49 -14.45 -0.73
C VAL A 136 25.46 -14.50 0.45
N LEU A 137 26.36 -13.51 0.51
CA LEU A 137 27.38 -13.43 1.54
C LEU A 137 26.77 -13.01 2.90
N PRO A 138 27.19 -13.64 4.02
CA PRO A 138 26.89 -13.11 5.34
C PRO A 138 27.52 -11.73 5.52
N TRP A 139 26.91 -10.86 6.33
CA TRP A 139 27.48 -9.55 6.63
C TRP A 139 28.88 -9.65 7.24
N ASP A 140 29.83 -8.99 6.59
CA ASP A 140 31.18 -8.76 7.09
C ASP A 140 31.40 -7.27 7.36
N ALA A 141 31.69 -6.95 8.61
CA ALA A 141 31.90 -5.57 9.05
C ALA A 141 33.25 -4.98 8.58
N GLU A 142 34.23 -5.81 8.23
CA GLU A 142 35.54 -5.34 7.76
C GLU A 142 35.46 -4.85 6.30
N SER A 143 34.85 -5.64 5.42
CA SER A 143 34.59 -5.24 4.04
C SER A 143 33.39 -4.30 3.90
N GLY A 144 32.48 -4.29 4.89
CA GLY A 144 31.20 -3.58 4.79
C GLY A 144 30.29 -4.18 3.73
N ARG A 145 30.38 -5.50 3.51
CA ARG A 145 29.65 -6.21 2.46
C ARG A 145 28.89 -7.43 3.01
N GLY A 146 27.83 -7.82 2.31
CA GLY A 146 26.98 -8.95 2.63
C GLY A 146 25.58 -8.53 3.07
N TRP A 147 24.70 -9.49 3.31
CA TRP A 147 23.33 -9.18 3.73
C TRP A 147 23.30 -8.73 5.19
N ARG A 148 22.93 -7.46 5.43
CA ARG A 148 22.87 -6.81 6.76
C ARG A 148 21.45 -6.57 7.27
N GLY A 149 20.45 -7.11 6.58
CA GLY A 149 19.05 -6.85 6.89
C GLY A 149 18.63 -7.34 8.30
N PRO A 150 17.33 -7.19 8.64
CA PRO A 150 16.28 -6.69 7.76
C PRO A 150 16.41 -5.19 7.47
N TYR A 151 16.12 -4.78 6.24
CA TYR A 151 16.13 -3.39 5.78
C TYR A 151 14.78 -2.70 5.99
N LEU A 152 13.70 -3.48 6.03
CA LEU A 152 12.35 -3.05 6.38
C LEU A 152 11.83 -3.83 7.60
N LYS A 153 10.92 -3.22 8.36
CA LYS A 153 10.21 -3.91 9.45
C LYS A 153 8.85 -4.39 8.94
N ARG A 154 8.56 -5.67 9.17
CA ARG A 154 7.42 -6.40 8.61
C ARG A 154 6.14 -6.19 9.41
N GLU A 155 4.99 -6.16 8.72
CA GLU A 155 3.68 -6.45 9.36
C GLU A 155 2.74 -7.36 8.53
N ASN A 156 2.57 -7.20 7.20
CA ASN A 156 1.49 -7.88 6.47
C ASN A 156 1.94 -8.62 5.19
N LEU A 157 1.01 -9.37 4.61
CA LEU A 157 1.12 -10.11 3.34
C LEU A 157 -0.04 -9.73 2.45
N VAL A 158 0.16 -9.71 1.13
CA VAL A 158 -0.85 -9.33 0.14
C VAL A 158 -1.05 -10.46 -0.86
N ASP A 159 -2.30 -10.71 -1.23
CA ASP A 159 -2.63 -11.54 -2.38
C ASP A 159 -2.67 -10.67 -3.63
N VAL A 160 -2.03 -11.09 -4.71
CA VAL A 160 -1.99 -10.34 -5.98
C VAL A 160 -2.31 -11.28 -7.15
N GLY A 161 -2.72 -10.70 -8.27
CA GLY A 161 -2.78 -11.43 -9.54
C GLY A 161 -1.39 -11.79 -10.04
N ASP A 162 -1.34 -12.71 -11.00
CA ASP A 162 -0.11 -13.26 -11.60
C ASP A 162 0.23 -12.68 -12.98
N ALA A 163 -0.63 -11.82 -13.53
CA ALA A 163 -0.45 -11.27 -14.86
C ALA A 163 0.60 -10.13 -14.95
N LEU A 164 0.89 -9.45 -13.84
CA LEU A 164 1.92 -8.41 -13.81
C LEU A 164 3.31 -9.03 -13.68
N ILE A 165 4.15 -8.83 -14.68
CA ILE A 165 5.52 -9.36 -14.73
C ILE A 165 6.57 -8.26 -14.50
N GLU A 166 7.84 -8.65 -14.42
CA GLU A 166 8.95 -7.79 -14.00
C GLU A 166 9.24 -6.59 -14.92
N ASP A 167 8.86 -6.69 -16.20
CA ASP A 167 9.02 -5.58 -17.16
C ASP A 167 7.94 -4.50 -17.00
N GLY A 168 6.93 -4.72 -16.15
CA GLY A 168 5.79 -3.83 -15.94
C GLY A 168 4.57 -4.09 -16.81
N THR A 169 4.63 -5.04 -17.73
CA THR A 169 3.49 -5.49 -18.55
C THR A 169 2.49 -6.26 -17.71
N GLY A 170 1.19 -6.06 -17.99
CA GLY A 170 0.09 -6.72 -17.29
C GLY A 170 -0.50 -5.86 -16.19
N ASN A 171 -1.19 -6.47 -15.24
CA ASN A 171 -1.85 -5.77 -14.14
C ASN A 171 -1.85 -6.62 -12.85
N PRO A 172 -1.57 -6.04 -11.68
CA PRO A 172 -1.54 -6.76 -10.41
C PRO A 172 -2.91 -7.27 -9.96
N VAL A 173 -4.00 -6.88 -10.63
CA VAL A 173 -5.35 -7.42 -10.38
C VAL A 173 -5.78 -8.50 -11.36
N ASP A 174 -5.04 -8.72 -12.44
CA ASP A 174 -5.40 -9.71 -13.46
C ASP A 174 -4.85 -11.09 -13.08
N ILE A 175 -5.66 -12.12 -13.34
CA ILE A 175 -5.35 -13.53 -13.03
C ILE A 175 -5.33 -14.31 -14.34
N ASP A 176 -4.14 -14.66 -14.81
CA ASP A 176 -3.91 -15.47 -16.01
C ASP A 176 -3.94 -16.97 -15.69
N THR A 177 -3.27 -17.38 -14.61
CA THR A 177 -3.21 -18.79 -14.20
C THR A 177 -3.71 -19.02 -12.77
N ALA A 178 -3.27 -18.22 -11.81
CA ALA A 178 -3.62 -18.37 -10.39
C ALA A 178 -3.48 -17.06 -9.61
N VAL A 179 -4.13 -16.97 -8.45
CA VAL A 179 -3.86 -15.89 -7.48
C VAL A 179 -2.54 -16.20 -6.78
N HIS A 180 -1.66 -15.21 -6.69
CA HIS A 180 -0.46 -15.24 -5.88
C HIS A 180 -0.80 -14.92 -4.44
N PHE A 181 -0.82 -15.95 -3.60
CA PHE A 181 -1.18 -15.80 -2.21
C PHE A 181 0.00 -15.35 -1.35
N SER A 182 -0.25 -14.35 -0.50
CA SER A 182 0.59 -14.00 0.64
C SER A 182 2.01 -13.53 0.30
N VAL A 183 2.12 -12.66 -0.71
CA VAL A 183 3.35 -11.96 -1.10
C VAL A 183 3.76 -10.93 -0.04
N TRP A 184 5.06 -10.77 0.17
CA TRP A 184 5.61 -9.82 1.14
C TRP A 184 5.70 -8.42 0.54
N GLY A 185 4.64 -7.63 0.69
CA GLY A 185 4.57 -6.26 0.18
C GLY A 185 4.68 -5.18 1.25
N VAL A 186 4.83 -3.94 0.78
CA VAL A 186 4.57 -2.72 1.55
C VAL A 186 3.28 -2.11 1.01
N ALA A 187 2.32 -1.82 1.90
CA ALA A 187 1.09 -1.13 1.51
C ALA A 187 1.33 0.38 1.47
N ASP A 188 0.72 1.05 0.50
CA ASP A 188 0.54 2.50 0.51
C ASP A 188 -0.43 2.93 1.64
N PRO A 189 -0.58 4.24 1.91
CA PRO A 189 -1.40 4.73 3.02
C PRO A 189 -2.88 4.83 2.65
N SER A 190 -3.30 4.29 1.51
CA SER A 190 -4.71 4.28 1.10
C SER A 190 -5.52 3.24 1.88
N GLU A 191 -6.83 3.44 1.91
CA GLU A 191 -7.79 2.49 2.51
C GLU A 191 -8.78 2.09 1.42
N LEU A 192 -8.39 1.13 0.60
CA LEU A 192 -9.17 0.62 -0.52
C LEU A 192 -9.62 -0.81 -0.24
N ARG A 193 -10.73 -1.22 -0.86
CA ARG A 193 -11.19 -2.60 -0.80
C ARG A 193 -10.31 -3.50 -1.66
N PRO A 194 -10.18 -4.79 -1.30
CA PRO A 194 -9.62 -5.76 -2.20
C PRO A 194 -10.46 -5.86 -3.47
N GLN A 195 -9.87 -6.34 -4.56
CA GLN A 195 -10.52 -6.45 -5.86
C GLN A 195 -10.73 -7.91 -6.28
N VAL A 196 -11.65 -8.15 -7.21
CA VAL A 196 -11.74 -9.44 -7.92
C VAL A 196 -10.74 -9.44 -9.08
N GLY A 197 -10.41 -10.63 -9.60
CA GLY A 197 -9.62 -10.76 -10.82
C GLY A 197 -10.22 -9.96 -11.98
N GLY A 198 -9.46 -9.06 -12.60
CA GLY A 198 -9.96 -8.15 -13.66
C GLY A 198 -10.62 -6.86 -13.16
N GLY A 199 -10.66 -6.65 -11.84
CA GLY A 199 -11.02 -5.39 -11.22
C GLY A 199 -12.42 -5.31 -10.59
N GLY A 200 -12.58 -4.34 -9.68
CA GLY A 200 -13.81 -4.08 -8.94
C GLY A 200 -13.86 -4.72 -7.55
N ASP A 201 -14.67 -4.14 -6.65
CA ASP A 201 -14.73 -4.53 -5.23
C ASP A 201 -14.96 -6.04 -5.01
N CYS A 202 -14.09 -6.64 -4.22
CA CYS A 202 -14.25 -8.00 -3.71
C CYS A 202 -14.74 -7.99 -2.27
N VAL A 203 -15.57 -8.99 -1.95
CA VAL A 203 -15.95 -9.29 -0.57
C VAL A 203 -15.51 -10.73 -0.29
N GLU A 204 -14.43 -10.85 0.48
CA GLU A 204 -13.90 -12.15 0.87
C GLU A 204 -14.92 -12.90 1.74
N ASN A 205 -15.09 -14.18 1.45
CA ASN A 205 -15.87 -15.08 2.29
C ASN A 205 -15.32 -16.52 2.16
N PRO A 206 -15.71 -17.46 3.04
CA PRO A 206 -15.18 -18.82 2.98
C PRO A 206 -15.41 -19.59 1.66
N GLY A 207 -16.32 -19.11 0.80
CA GLY A 207 -16.56 -19.64 -0.55
C GLY A 207 -15.95 -18.80 -1.68
N ASN A 208 -15.32 -17.66 -1.37
CA ASN A 208 -14.60 -16.80 -2.30
C ASN A 208 -13.33 -16.24 -1.62
N THR A 209 -12.23 -16.96 -1.82
CA THR A 209 -10.88 -16.57 -1.36
C THR A 209 -10.00 -16.10 -2.52
N ALA A 210 -10.60 -15.70 -3.65
CA ALA A 210 -9.89 -15.29 -4.86
C ALA A 210 -9.79 -13.76 -4.99
N CYS A 211 -9.96 -13.04 -3.87
CA CYS A 211 -9.73 -11.60 -3.87
C CYS A 211 -8.24 -11.31 -4.07
N VAL A 212 -7.94 -10.32 -4.89
CA VAL A 212 -6.61 -9.76 -5.10
C VAL A 212 -6.51 -8.40 -4.42
N LEU A 213 -5.28 -7.95 -4.21
CA LEU A 213 -4.95 -6.80 -3.36
C LEU A 213 -5.51 -6.97 -1.94
N ASP A 214 -5.63 -8.22 -1.51
CA ASP A 214 -6.21 -8.62 -0.25
C ASP A 214 -5.11 -8.87 0.79
N TRP A 215 -5.14 -8.08 1.86
CA TRP A 215 -4.05 -8.07 2.83
C TRP A 215 -4.40 -8.86 4.08
N ARG A 216 -3.40 -9.55 4.63
CA ARG A 216 -3.52 -10.34 5.86
C ARG A 216 -2.27 -10.21 6.74
N PRO A 217 -2.39 -10.32 8.07
CA PRO A 217 -1.25 -10.19 8.99
C PRO A 217 -0.28 -11.39 8.92
N TYR A 218 -0.74 -12.54 8.42
CA TYR A 218 0.06 -13.75 8.22
C TYR A 218 -0.66 -14.68 7.24
N SER A 219 0.08 -15.64 6.66
CA SER A 219 -0.49 -16.60 5.70
C SER A 219 -1.63 -17.41 6.31
N GLY A 220 -2.77 -17.46 5.61
CA GLY A 220 -4.01 -18.08 6.10
C GLY A 220 -4.71 -17.34 7.24
N GLY A 221 -4.24 -16.13 7.60
CA GLY A 221 -4.91 -15.24 8.56
C GLY A 221 -6.14 -14.55 7.97
N PRO A 222 -6.94 -13.85 8.82
CA PRO A 222 -8.10 -13.12 8.34
C PRO A 222 -7.67 -11.93 7.48
N ALA A 223 -8.37 -11.71 6.36
CA ALA A 223 -8.20 -10.53 5.55
C ALA A 223 -8.62 -9.24 6.27
N PHE A 224 -7.97 -8.14 5.90
CA PHE A 224 -8.44 -6.81 6.22
C PHE A 224 -9.58 -6.39 5.28
N LEU A 225 -10.60 -5.73 5.81
CA LEU A 225 -11.73 -5.25 5.00
C LEU A 225 -11.30 -4.18 3.97
N THR A 226 -10.31 -3.38 4.35
CA THR A 226 -9.68 -2.35 3.52
C THR A 226 -8.21 -2.25 3.92
N HIS A 227 -7.34 -2.02 2.95
CA HIS A 227 -5.93 -1.70 3.16
C HIS A 227 -5.38 -0.96 1.93
N GLY A 228 -4.09 -0.68 1.91
CA GLY A 228 -3.45 0.07 0.84
C GLY A 228 -3.21 -0.79 -0.38
N ARG A 229 -2.75 -0.19 -1.48
CA ARG A 229 -2.21 -0.96 -2.61
C ARG A 229 -0.76 -1.34 -2.35
N PRO A 230 -0.29 -2.49 -2.84
CA PRO A 230 1.12 -2.83 -2.73
C PRO A 230 1.95 -1.85 -3.55
N PHE A 231 3.07 -1.41 -2.98
CA PHE A 231 4.14 -0.85 -3.78
C PHE A 231 4.73 -1.93 -4.69
N LEU A 232 4.92 -1.58 -5.95
CA LEU A 232 5.46 -2.45 -6.97
C LEU A 232 6.90 -2.05 -7.26
N TYR A 233 7.83 -2.99 -7.13
CA TYR A 233 9.23 -2.80 -7.44
C TYR A 233 9.57 -3.43 -8.78
N PHE A 234 10.11 -2.62 -9.67
CA PHE A 234 10.55 -3.04 -11.00
C PHE A 234 12.05 -2.84 -11.11
N ILE A 235 12.74 -3.86 -11.60
CA ILE A 235 14.16 -3.78 -11.97
C ILE A 235 14.18 -3.20 -13.38
N ALA A 236 14.87 -2.10 -13.59
CA ALA A 236 14.93 -1.53 -14.93
C ALA A 236 15.93 -2.30 -15.81
N ASP A 237 15.44 -2.83 -16.92
CA ASP A 237 16.21 -2.93 -18.14
C ASP A 237 15.67 -1.89 -19.14
N ALA A 238 16.52 -0.95 -19.56
CA ALA A 238 16.15 0.10 -20.51
C ALA A 238 15.76 -0.45 -21.91
N ALA A 239 16.00 -1.74 -22.19
CA ALA A 239 15.58 -2.41 -23.41
C ALA A 239 14.17 -3.06 -23.32
N GLU A 240 13.67 -3.33 -22.10
CA GLU A 240 12.48 -4.17 -21.88
C GLU A 240 11.42 -3.53 -20.97
N GLY A 241 11.76 -2.49 -20.19
CA GLY A 241 10.82 -1.87 -19.25
C GLY A 241 9.66 -1.10 -19.90
N ASN A 242 8.44 -1.43 -19.49
CA ASN A 242 7.18 -0.82 -19.93
C ASN A 242 6.60 0.19 -18.91
N VAL A 243 7.25 0.39 -17.76
CA VAL A 243 6.85 1.41 -16.78
C VAL A 243 7.39 2.80 -17.15
N THR A 244 6.48 3.77 -17.29
CA THR A 244 6.82 5.16 -17.58
C THR A 244 7.70 5.75 -16.46
N ASN A 245 8.76 6.48 -16.85
CA ASN A 245 9.76 7.08 -15.94
C ASN A 245 10.57 6.09 -15.08
N CYS A 246 10.64 4.81 -15.45
CA CYS A 246 11.42 3.77 -14.74
C CYS A 246 12.67 3.34 -15.53
N SER A 247 13.59 4.27 -15.85
CA SER A 247 14.83 3.95 -16.60
C SER A 247 15.98 3.37 -15.74
N VAL A 248 15.77 3.30 -14.43
CA VAL A 248 16.58 2.64 -13.41
C VAL A 248 15.60 1.90 -12.49
N PRO A 249 16.01 0.93 -11.66
CA PRO A 249 15.08 0.25 -10.77
C PRO A 249 14.21 1.27 -10.02
N CYS A 250 12.91 1.03 -9.97
CA CYS A 250 11.95 1.99 -9.45
C CYS A 250 10.91 1.31 -8.58
N ILE A 251 10.24 2.12 -7.78
CA ILE A 251 9.08 1.70 -7.00
C ILE A 251 7.89 2.55 -7.44
N VAL A 252 6.76 1.89 -7.67
CA VAL A 252 5.51 2.48 -8.14
C VAL A 252 4.43 2.28 -7.08
N ALA A 253 3.64 3.32 -6.84
CA ALA A 253 2.38 3.23 -6.12
C ALA A 253 1.22 3.54 -7.07
N LEU A 254 0.09 2.84 -6.88
CA LEU A 254 -1.09 2.82 -7.75
C LEU A 254 -1.97 4.10 -7.65
N GLY A 255 -1.42 5.19 -7.13
CA GLY A 255 -2.18 6.43 -6.96
C GLY A 255 -3.43 6.37 -6.05
N PRO A 256 -4.19 7.47 -5.97
CA PRO A 256 -5.45 7.53 -5.21
C PRO A 256 -6.58 6.65 -5.73
N ASN A 257 -6.64 6.33 -7.03
CA ASN A 257 -7.65 5.40 -7.56
C ASN A 257 -7.31 3.94 -7.19
N GLY A 258 -6.03 3.64 -6.96
CA GLY A 258 -5.53 2.32 -6.62
C GLY A 258 -5.58 1.34 -7.78
N ASP A 259 -5.56 1.83 -9.01
CA ASP A 259 -5.43 1.05 -10.23
C ASP A 259 -3.99 1.19 -10.75
N TYR A 260 -3.48 0.18 -11.46
CA TYR A 260 -2.12 0.23 -12.02
C TYR A 260 -2.18 0.70 -13.47
N GLU A 261 -1.50 1.80 -13.78
CA GLU A 261 -1.40 2.39 -15.11
C GLU A 261 0.03 2.51 -15.63
N GLN A 262 0.90 1.55 -15.27
CA GLN A 262 2.27 1.47 -15.77
C GLN A 262 3.09 2.76 -15.51
N GLY A 263 2.85 3.42 -14.38
CA GLY A 263 3.57 4.65 -14.01
C GLY A 263 3.01 5.93 -14.63
N ASP A 264 1.86 5.86 -15.32
CA ASP A 264 1.13 6.99 -15.89
C ASP A 264 -0.06 7.41 -15.02
N ASN A 265 -0.82 8.43 -15.49
CA ASN A 265 -2.00 8.96 -14.81
C ASN A 265 -1.70 9.44 -13.36
N ASP A 266 -2.25 8.76 -12.35
CA ASP A 266 -2.04 9.07 -10.93
C ASP A 266 -1.07 8.12 -10.22
N ASP A 267 -0.48 7.17 -10.95
CA ASP A 267 0.65 6.38 -10.46
C ASP A 267 1.80 7.30 -10.03
N ILE A 268 2.44 6.91 -8.93
CA ILE A 268 3.57 7.65 -8.36
C ILE A 268 4.82 6.80 -8.51
N VAL A 269 5.72 7.21 -9.39
CA VAL A 269 6.98 6.52 -9.66
C VAL A 269 8.14 7.20 -8.92
N VAL A 270 8.92 6.41 -8.17
CA VAL A 270 10.15 6.84 -7.51
C VAL A 270 11.32 5.97 -7.96
N SER A 271 12.28 6.58 -8.65
CA SER A 271 13.51 5.92 -9.07
C SER A 271 14.44 5.61 -7.90
N VAL A 272 15.11 4.45 -7.98
CA VAL A 272 16.15 3.98 -7.07
C VAL A 272 17.50 4.10 -7.77
N ASN A 273 18.21 5.19 -7.51
CA ASN A 273 19.56 5.47 -8.05
C ASN A 273 20.67 5.18 -7.02
#